data_AF-A0A442HMK1-F1
#
_entry.id   AF-A0A442HMK1-F1
#
_cell.length_a   1.000
_cell.length_b   1.000
_cell.length_c   1.000
_cell.angle_alpha   90.00
_cell.angle_beta   90.00
_cell.angle_gamma   90.00
#
_symmetry.space_group_name_H-M   'P 1'
#
loop_
_entity.id
_entity.type
_entity.pdbx_description
1 polymer ?
#
loop_
_entity_poly.entity_id
_entity_poly.type
_entity_poly.pdbx_seq_one_letter_code
_entity_poly.pdbx_strand_id
1 'polypeptide(L)'
;MPASFLLELRTSAEAAKAAETSFRQEAARRIAALEQDRAFAFRRLNLMQVTADAIDAAESEDIAVASAFAALRSRLGWNADSDARLEVISHFGPVVQAMYRNSSGDQSANIHAALAEFEHWYSETRGSSFWALFEQQIPDTPVVDF
;
A
#
# COMPACT_ATOMS: atom_id res chain seq x y z
N MET A 1 -26.99 45.56 27.26
CA MET A 1 -27.26 44.28 26.56
C MET A 1 -27.92 43.32 27.55
N PRO A 2 -29.02 42.64 27.19
CA PRO A 2 -29.65 41.66 28.07
C PRO A 2 -28.71 40.47 28.33
N ALA A 3 -28.63 39.99 29.56
CA ALA A 3 -27.78 38.86 29.92
C ALA A 3 -28.17 37.56 29.19
N SER A 4 -29.47 37.37 28.90
CA SER A 4 -29.99 36.25 28.12
C SER A 4 -29.44 36.22 26.69
N PHE A 5 -29.41 37.39 26.03
CA PHE A 5 -28.87 37.52 24.68
C PHE A 5 -27.38 37.16 24.61
N LEU A 6 -26.57 37.61 25.57
CA LEU A 6 -25.15 37.26 25.63
C LEU A 6 -24.91 35.77 25.92
N LEU A 7 -25.78 35.14 26.71
CA LEU A 7 -25.74 33.70 26.95
C LEU A 7 -26.07 32.91 25.68
N GLU A 8 -27.12 33.30 24.95
CA GLU A 8 -27.49 32.68 23.67
C GLU A 8 -26.34 32.78 22.65
N LEU A 9 -25.71 33.95 22.53
CA LEU A 9 -24.55 34.13 21.66
C LEU A 9 -23.36 33.27 22.09
N ARG A 10 -23.09 33.13 23.39
CA ARG A 10 -22.02 32.25 23.89
C ARG A 10 -22.30 30.79 23.55
N THR A 11 -23.52 30.32 23.81
CA THR A 11 -23.94 28.95 23.48
C THR A 11 -23.81 28.69 21.98
N SER A 12 -24.24 29.63 21.14
CA SER A 12 -24.08 29.54 19.69
C SER A 12 -22.61 29.48 19.26
N ALA A 13 -21.74 30.31 19.86
CA ALA A 13 -20.31 30.32 19.59
C ALA A 13 -19.62 29.00 20.01
N GLU A 14 -19.98 28.46 21.17
CA GLU A 14 -19.46 27.17 21.66
C GLU A 14 -19.94 26.00 20.78
N ALA A 15 -21.21 26.00 20.37
CA ALA A 15 -21.75 25.01 19.44
C ALA A 15 -21.05 25.05 18.07
N ALA A 16 -20.81 26.25 17.52
CA ALA A 16 -20.08 26.43 16.27
C ALA A 16 -18.65 25.89 16.37
N LYS A 17 -17.94 26.20 17.46
CA LYS A 17 -16.59 25.67 17.73
C LYS A 17 -16.56 24.14 17.83
N ALA A 18 -17.56 23.55 18.51
CA ALA A 18 -17.67 22.10 18.63
C ALA A 18 -17.94 21.43 17.27
N ALA A 19 -18.83 22.01 16.46
CA ALA A 19 -19.13 21.52 15.11
C ALA A 19 -17.91 21.57 14.18
N GLU A 20 -17.17 22.69 14.18
CA GLU A 20 -15.93 22.82 13.41
C GLU A 20 -14.87 21.80 13.85
N THR A 21 -14.71 21.61 15.16
CA THR A 21 -13.75 20.63 15.71
C THR A 21 -14.10 19.21 15.29
N SER A 22 -15.37 18.83 15.39
CA SER A 22 -15.86 17.51 14.96
C SER A 22 -15.61 17.31 13.46
N PHE A 23 -15.94 18.31 12.63
CA PHE A 23 -15.71 18.23 11.19
C PHE A 23 -14.22 18.08 10.85
N ARG A 24 -13.34 18.84 11.50
CA ARG A 24 -11.88 18.70 11.30
C ARG A 24 -11.38 17.30 11.65
N GLN A 25 -11.88 16.70 12.73
CA GLN A 25 -11.49 15.35 13.13
C GLN A 25 -11.99 14.28 12.13
N GLU A 26 -13.20 14.45 11.60
CA GLU A 26 -13.72 13.58 10.53
C GLU A 26 -12.92 13.73 9.24
N ALA A 27 -12.69 14.98 8.81
CA ALA A 27 -11.91 15.29 7.62
C ALA A 27 -10.48 14.72 7.72
N ALA A 28 -9.81 14.89 8.86
CA ALA A 28 -8.47 14.34 9.09
C ALA A 28 -8.44 12.82 8.95
N ARG A 29 -9.42 12.10 9.54
CA ARG A 29 -9.53 10.64 9.38
C ARG A 29 -9.76 10.23 7.93
N ARG A 30 -10.61 10.95 7.21
CA ARG A 30 -10.91 10.65 5.80
C ARG A 30 -9.72 10.92 4.89
N ILE A 31 -9.00 12.02 5.12
CA ILE A 31 -7.76 12.35 4.40
C ILE A 31 -6.73 11.25 4.62
N ALA A 32 -6.46 10.85 5.87
CA ALA A 32 -5.50 9.80 6.18
C ALA A 32 -5.85 8.47 5.48
N ALA A 33 -7.12 8.07 5.45
CA ALA A 33 -7.55 6.88 4.73
C ALA A 33 -7.30 6.97 3.21
N LEU A 34 -7.63 8.12 2.60
CA LEU A 34 -7.39 8.34 1.17
C LEU A 34 -5.89 8.38 0.83
N GLU A 35 -5.07 8.93 1.72
CA GLU A 35 -3.62 8.95 1.56
C GLU A 35 -3.02 7.55 1.64
N GLN A 36 -3.51 6.72 2.56
CA GLN A 36 -3.12 5.31 2.66
C GLN A 36 -3.51 4.52 1.41
N ASP A 37 -4.77 4.65 0.96
CA ASP A 37 -5.26 4.00 -0.26
C ASP A 37 -4.42 4.40 -1.47
N ARG A 38 -4.13 5.70 -1.60
CA ARG A 38 -3.27 6.24 -2.66
C ARG A 38 -1.87 5.64 -2.58
N ALA A 39 -1.25 5.62 -1.40
CA ALA A 39 0.08 5.07 -1.20
C ALA A 39 0.15 3.59 -1.59
N PHE A 40 -0.83 2.78 -1.15
CA PHE A 40 -0.90 1.36 -1.48
C PHE A 40 -1.12 1.14 -2.99
N ALA A 41 -1.96 1.94 -3.64
CA ALA A 41 -2.17 1.85 -5.09
C ALA A 41 -0.87 2.09 -5.88
N PHE A 42 -0.10 3.12 -5.52
CA PHE A 42 1.18 3.39 -6.18
C PHE A 42 2.24 2.34 -5.86
N ARG A 43 2.29 1.82 -4.63
CA ARG A 43 3.21 0.73 -4.26
C ARG A 43 2.93 -0.53 -5.08
N ARG A 44 1.65 -0.90 -5.24
CA ARG A 44 1.23 -2.00 -6.11
C ARG A 44 1.69 -1.78 -7.54
N LEU A 45 1.36 -0.62 -8.12
CA LEU A 45 1.76 -0.27 -9.49
C LEU A 45 3.27 -0.37 -9.68
N ASN A 46 4.05 0.24 -8.78
CA ASN A 46 5.50 0.27 -8.86
C ASN A 46 6.13 -1.13 -8.75
N LEU A 47 5.60 -1.99 -7.90
CA LEU A 47 6.08 -3.37 -7.79
C LEU A 47 5.75 -4.18 -9.05
N MET A 48 4.50 -4.09 -9.53
CA MET A 48 4.08 -4.83 -10.73
C MET A 48 4.86 -4.37 -11.96
N GLN A 49 5.16 -3.08 -12.10
CA GLN A 49 5.99 -2.59 -13.20
C GLN A 49 7.38 -3.21 -13.20
N VAL A 50 8.08 -3.18 -12.06
CA VAL A 50 9.44 -3.74 -11.96
C VAL A 50 9.43 -5.26 -12.16
N THR A 51 8.37 -5.92 -11.71
CA THR A 51 8.18 -7.35 -11.91
C THR A 51 7.99 -7.65 -13.40
N ALA A 52 7.19 -6.85 -14.11
CA ALA A 52 7.02 -6.97 -15.55
C ALA A 52 8.34 -6.73 -16.30
N ASP A 53 9.07 -5.67 -15.97
CA ASP A 53 10.37 -5.36 -16.59
C ASP A 53 11.38 -6.52 -16.41
N ALA A 54 11.37 -7.17 -15.24
CA ALA A 54 12.21 -8.34 -14.96
C ALA A 54 11.78 -9.60 -15.73
N ILE A 55 10.48 -9.76 -15.96
CA ILE A 55 9.90 -10.86 -16.75
C ILE A 55 10.20 -10.67 -18.24
N ASP A 56 10.05 -9.47 -18.78
CA ASP A 56 10.26 -9.17 -20.19
C ASP A 56 11.72 -9.37 -20.63
N ALA A 57 12.67 -9.18 -19.70
CA ALA A 57 14.09 -9.40 -19.94
C ALA A 57 14.51 -10.89 -19.89
N ALA A 58 13.61 -11.80 -19.50
CA ALA A 58 13.95 -13.20 -19.25
C ALA A 58 13.80 -14.10 -20.48
N GLU A 59 14.74 -15.02 -20.65
CA GLU A 59 14.77 -15.94 -21.79
C GLU A 59 13.91 -17.20 -21.59
N SER A 60 13.48 -17.47 -20.35
CA SER A 60 12.66 -18.63 -19.98
C SER A 60 11.84 -18.35 -18.72
N GLU A 61 10.82 -19.17 -18.46
CA GLU A 61 9.97 -19.04 -17.27
C GLU A 61 10.78 -19.11 -15.97
N ASP A 62 11.73 -20.04 -15.86
CA ASP A 62 12.59 -20.18 -14.67
C ASP A 62 13.43 -18.92 -14.43
N ILE A 63 13.97 -18.32 -15.49
CA ILE A 63 14.72 -17.06 -15.42
C ILE A 63 13.80 -15.91 -15.04
N ALA A 64 12.58 -15.86 -15.58
CA ALA A 64 11.59 -14.84 -15.27
C ALA A 64 11.19 -14.89 -13.80
N VAL A 65 10.92 -16.08 -13.27
CA VAL A 65 10.60 -16.31 -11.86
C VAL A 65 11.75 -15.90 -10.96
N ALA A 66 12.98 -16.34 -11.25
CA ALA A 66 14.16 -15.97 -10.48
C ALA A 66 14.41 -14.45 -10.48
N SER A 67 14.25 -13.80 -11.65
CA SER A 67 14.48 -12.37 -11.83
C SER A 67 13.43 -11.52 -11.11
N ALA A 68 12.16 -11.91 -11.21
CA ALA A 68 11.06 -11.29 -10.47
C ALA A 68 11.27 -11.39 -8.95
N PHE A 69 11.71 -12.55 -8.45
CA PHE A 69 11.99 -12.75 -7.03
C PHE A 69 13.21 -11.95 -6.55
N ALA A 70 14.23 -11.79 -7.38
CA ALA A 70 15.36 -10.90 -7.09
C ALA A 70 14.91 -9.44 -7.03
N ALA A 71 14.06 -9.00 -7.97
CA ALA A 71 13.47 -7.67 -7.97
C ALA A 71 12.62 -7.40 -6.72
N LEU A 72 11.78 -8.36 -6.31
CA LEU A 72 10.98 -8.29 -5.09
C LEU A 72 11.86 -8.12 -3.84
N ARG A 73 12.89 -8.97 -3.69
CA ARG A 73 13.82 -8.90 -2.55
C ARG A 73 14.53 -7.54 -2.50
N SER A 74 15.02 -7.06 -3.64
CA SER A 74 15.68 -5.76 -3.76
C SER A 74 14.75 -4.62 -3.33
N ARG A 75 13.49 -4.62 -3.82
CA ARG A 75 12.49 -3.61 -3.47
C ARG A 75 12.13 -3.61 -1.98
N LEU A 76 12.20 -4.76 -1.32
CA LEU A 76 11.93 -4.91 0.11
C LEU A 76 13.19 -4.77 1.00
N GLY A 77 14.37 -4.54 0.42
CA GLY A 77 15.63 -4.48 1.16
C GLY A 77 16.02 -5.79 1.84
N TRP A 78 15.57 -6.93 1.31
CA TRP A 78 15.85 -8.25 1.87
C TRP A 78 17.20 -8.78 1.41
N ASN A 79 18.21 -8.58 2.25
CA ASN A 79 19.60 -8.97 1.98
C ASN A 79 19.93 -10.42 2.36
N ALA A 80 19.03 -11.11 3.06
CA ALA A 80 19.18 -12.51 3.45
C ALA A 80 17.81 -13.19 3.50
N ASP A 81 17.78 -14.49 3.22
CA ASP A 81 16.56 -15.27 3.34
C ASP A 81 16.25 -15.57 4.82
N SER A 82 14.95 -15.61 5.13
CA SER A 82 14.40 -16.18 6.35
C SER A 82 13.16 -16.99 5.98
N ASP A 83 12.74 -17.92 6.82
CA ASP A 83 11.57 -18.76 6.53
C ASP A 83 10.34 -17.92 6.18
N ALA A 84 10.10 -16.83 6.95
CA ALA A 84 9.00 -15.91 6.69
C ALA A 84 9.13 -15.17 5.33
N ARG A 85 10.35 -14.83 4.89
CA ARG A 85 10.58 -14.17 3.59
C ARG A 85 10.39 -15.15 2.44
N LEU A 86 10.89 -16.38 2.60
CA LEU A 86 10.73 -17.46 1.62
C LEU A 86 9.25 -17.82 1.43
N GLU A 87 8.48 -17.83 2.52
CA GLU A 87 7.04 -18.04 2.48
C GLU A 87 6.34 -16.96 1.64
N VAL A 88 6.66 -15.68 1.85
CA VAL A 88 6.11 -14.57 1.05
C VAL A 88 6.46 -14.72 -0.44
N ILE A 89 7.71 -15.08 -0.74
CA ILE A 89 8.16 -15.30 -2.11
C ILE A 89 7.41 -16.47 -2.76
N SER A 90 7.21 -17.57 -2.02
CA SER A 90 6.46 -18.73 -2.50
C SER A 90 5.02 -18.36 -2.85
N HIS A 91 4.34 -17.59 -1.99
CA HIS A 91 2.98 -17.13 -2.25
C HIS A 91 2.89 -16.05 -3.33
N PHE A 92 3.97 -15.34 -3.60
CA PHE A 92 4.04 -14.38 -4.72
C PHE A 92 4.31 -15.07 -6.07
N GLY A 93 4.87 -16.28 -6.07
CA GLY A 93 5.18 -17.06 -7.28
C GLY A 93 4.03 -17.18 -8.30
N PRO A 94 2.79 -17.50 -7.89
CA PRO A 94 1.65 -17.54 -8.80
C PRO A 94 1.38 -16.23 -9.55
N VAL A 95 1.65 -15.07 -8.93
CA VAL A 95 1.53 -13.75 -9.59
C VAL A 95 2.52 -13.66 -10.75
N VAL A 96 3.78 -14.03 -10.48
CA VAL A 96 4.86 -14.00 -11.48
C VAL A 96 4.58 -14.96 -12.63
N GLN A 97 4.11 -16.18 -12.34
CA GLN A 97 3.73 -17.16 -13.35
C GLN A 97 2.57 -16.66 -14.22
N ALA A 98 1.56 -16.03 -13.61
CA ALA A 98 0.45 -15.45 -14.37
C ALA A 98 0.94 -14.32 -15.30
N MET A 99 1.85 -13.46 -14.82
CA MET A 99 2.43 -12.39 -15.62
C MET A 99 3.26 -12.92 -16.80
N TYR A 100 4.12 -13.92 -16.59
CA TYR A 100 4.94 -14.52 -17.64
C TYR A 100 4.10 -15.23 -18.72
N ARG A 101 3.04 -15.95 -18.31
CA ARG A 101 2.11 -16.59 -19.27
C ARG A 101 1.40 -15.55 -20.12
N ASN A 102 0.97 -14.44 -19.51
CA ASN A 102 0.30 -13.36 -20.23
C ASN A 102 1.26 -12.68 -21.23
N SER A 103 2.51 -12.41 -20.86
CA SER A 103 3.52 -11.85 -21.78
C SER A 103 3.88 -12.82 -22.92
N SER A 104 3.81 -14.12 -22.66
CA SER A 104 4.01 -15.18 -23.66
C SER A 104 2.79 -15.45 -24.55
N GLY A 105 1.69 -14.70 -24.39
CA GLY A 105 0.49 -14.76 -25.23
C GLY A 105 -0.67 -15.60 -24.69
N ASP A 106 -0.54 -16.22 -23.51
CA ASP A 106 -1.65 -16.88 -22.82
C ASP A 106 -2.47 -15.86 -22.01
N GLN A 107 -3.46 -15.28 -22.69
CA GLN A 107 -4.36 -14.29 -22.11
C GLN A 107 -5.36 -14.88 -21.09
N SER A 108 -5.40 -16.20 -20.91
CA SER A 108 -6.26 -16.84 -19.91
C SER A 108 -5.71 -16.69 -18.48
N ALA A 109 -4.42 -16.36 -18.35
CA ALA A 109 -3.78 -16.11 -17.06
C ALA A 109 -4.31 -14.81 -16.41
N ASN A 110 -5.06 -14.95 -15.31
CA ASN A 110 -5.65 -13.82 -14.60
C ASN A 110 -4.70 -13.26 -13.53
N ILE A 111 -3.90 -12.27 -13.92
CA ILE A 111 -2.94 -11.58 -13.04
C ILE A 111 -3.64 -10.91 -11.86
N HIS A 112 -4.82 -10.32 -12.09
CA HIS A 112 -5.58 -9.64 -11.03
C HIS A 112 -6.05 -10.61 -9.94
N ALA A 113 -6.52 -11.79 -10.32
CA ALA A 113 -6.93 -12.81 -9.36
C ALA A 113 -5.74 -13.32 -8.53
N ALA A 114 -4.63 -13.66 -9.19
CA ALA A 114 -3.42 -14.14 -8.50
C ALA A 114 -2.88 -13.09 -7.50
N LEU A 115 -2.85 -11.81 -7.89
CA LEU A 115 -2.42 -10.74 -7.02
C LEU A 115 -3.38 -10.54 -5.84
N ALA A 116 -4.70 -10.60 -6.07
CA ALA A 116 -5.69 -10.48 -5.01
C ALA A 116 -5.60 -11.64 -4.00
N GLU A 117 -5.38 -12.88 -4.46
CA GLU A 117 -5.17 -14.04 -3.60
C GLU A 117 -3.92 -13.89 -2.73
N PHE A 118 -2.81 -13.42 -3.31
CA PHE A 118 -1.59 -13.12 -2.57
C PHE A 118 -1.82 -12.04 -1.50
N GLU A 119 -2.46 -10.93 -1.86
CA GLU A 119 -2.74 -9.83 -0.93
C GLU A 119 -3.64 -10.30 0.23
N HIS A 120 -4.66 -11.10 -0.08
CA HIS A 120 -5.56 -11.67 0.92
C HIS A 120 -4.81 -12.60 1.88
N TRP A 121 -4.06 -13.56 1.36
CA TRP A 121 -3.24 -14.47 2.16
C TRP A 121 -2.30 -13.72 3.12
N TYR A 122 -1.60 -12.69 2.62
CA TYR A 122 -0.67 -11.93 3.45
C TYR A 122 -1.42 -11.22 4.58
N SER A 123 -2.57 -10.60 4.28
CA SER A 123 -3.37 -9.88 5.27
C SER A 123 -3.91 -10.79 6.37
N GLU A 124 -4.43 -11.97 6.02
CA GLU A 124 -4.94 -12.96 6.98
C GLU A 124 -3.81 -13.52 7.86
N THR A 125 -2.65 -13.78 7.27
CA THR A 125 -1.52 -14.43 7.97
C THR A 125 -0.74 -13.45 8.84
N ARG A 126 -0.64 -12.18 8.44
CA ARG A 126 0.23 -11.16 9.09
C ARG A 126 -0.54 -10.04 9.79
N GLY A 127 -1.86 -9.98 9.65
CA GLY A 127 -2.71 -8.94 10.26
C GLY A 127 -2.47 -7.53 9.72
N SER A 128 -1.79 -7.40 8.59
CA SER A 128 -1.45 -6.11 7.96
C SER A 128 -1.35 -6.26 6.44
N SER A 129 -1.50 -5.15 5.71
CA SER A 129 -1.30 -5.17 4.26
C SER A 129 0.16 -5.43 3.90
N PHE A 130 0.40 -6.25 2.88
CA PHE A 130 1.73 -6.43 2.30
C PHE A 130 2.36 -5.09 1.88
N TRP A 131 1.55 -4.16 1.39
CA TRP A 131 1.99 -2.84 0.95
C TRP A 131 2.55 -1.96 2.08
N ALA A 132 2.30 -2.30 3.34
CA ALA A 132 2.93 -1.64 4.48
C ALA A 132 4.43 -1.92 4.57
N LEU A 133 4.92 -3.05 4.01
CA LEU A 133 6.36 -3.35 4.00
C LEU A 133 7.21 -2.35 3.21
N PHE A 134 6.59 -1.62 2.28
CA PHE A 134 7.25 -0.60 1.45
C PHE A 134 7.33 0.77 2.14
N GLU A 135 6.83 0.87 3.37
CA GLU A 135 6.95 2.07 4.17
C GLU A 135 8.38 2.19 4.70
N GLN A 136 9.25 2.78 3.88
CA GLN A 136 10.48 3.36 4.40
C GLN A 136 10.08 4.54 5.28
N GLN A 137 10.47 4.52 6.56
CA GLN A 137 10.44 5.69 7.43
C GLN A 137 11.19 6.81 6.72
N ILE A 138 10.47 7.74 6.10
CA ILE A 138 11.02 9.06 5.81
C ILE A 138 11.24 9.64 7.21
N PRO A 139 12.49 9.92 7.64
CA PRO A 139 12.66 10.71 8.85
C PRO A 139 11.92 12.03 8.59
N ASP A 140 10.95 12.37 9.43
CA ASP A 140 10.30 13.66 9.39
C ASP A 140 11.41 14.71 9.31
N THR A 141 11.52 15.37 8.16
CA THR A 141 12.46 16.47 8.04
C THR A 141 11.90 17.52 8.99
N PRO A 142 12.62 17.93 10.05
CA PRO A 142 12.07 18.85 11.02
C PRO A 142 11.66 20.11 10.26
N VAL A 143 10.37 20.44 10.33
CA VAL A 143 9.87 21.73 9.85
C VAL A 143 10.55 22.76 10.75
N VAL A 144 11.58 23.41 10.22
CA VAL A 144 12.18 24.56 10.89
C VAL A 144 11.16 25.68 10.81
N ASP A 145 10.56 26.02 11.96
CA ASP A 145 9.87 27.28 12.13
C ASP A 145 10.90 28.40 11.90
N PHE A 146 10.75 29.16 10.81
CA PHE A 146 11.45 30.43 10.58
C PHE A 146 10.49 31.59 10.85
#